data_AF-A0A8T1S1P4-F1
#
_entry.id   AF-A0A8T1S1P4-F1
#
_cell.length_a   1.000
_cell.length_b   1.000
_cell.length_c   1.000
_cell.angle_alpha   90.00
_cell.angle_beta   90.00
_cell.angle_gamma   90.00
#
_symmetry.space_group_name_H-M   'P 1'
#
loop_
_entity.id
_entity.type
_entity.pdbx_description
1 polymer ?
#
loop_
_entity_poly.entity_id
_entity_poly.type
_entity_poly.pdbx_seq_one_letter_code
_entity_poly.pdbx_strand_id
1 'polypeptide(L)'
;PRPARLGSARSARRPGSMSDNDDIEVESDEEQPRFQSAADKRAHHNALERKRRDHIKDSFHSLRDSVPSLQGEKASRAQILDKATEYIQYMRRKNHTHQQDIDDLKRQNALLEQQVRALEKARSSAQLQANYSSDSSLYTNPKGSAICNGQCVCMCVCPSLAVLSSPCSPRPWFVAFSDL
;
A
#
# COMPACT_ATOMS: atom_id res chain seq x y z
N PRO A 1 -29.42 -21.74 -21.10
CA PRO A 1 -28.81 -21.22 -19.84
C PRO A 1 -27.27 -21.17 -19.96
N ARG A 2 -26.69 -19.98 -19.86
CA ARG A 2 -25.25 -19.63 -20.02
C ARG A 2 -24.42 -20.03 -18.76
N PRO A 3 -23.06 -19.97 -18.78
CA PRO A 3 -22.37 -18.68 -18.63
C PRO A 3 -21.31 -18.39 -19.70
N ALA A 4 -21.16 -17.09 -19.96
CA ALA A 4 -20.13 -16.49 -20.80
C ALA A 4 -18.77 -16.45 -20.08
N ARG A 5 -17.67 -16.65 -20.83
CA ARG A 5 -16.30 -16.43 -20.34
C ARG A 5 -16.04 -14.93 -20.24
N LEU A 6 -15.72 -14.48 -19.03
CA LEU A 6 -15.26 -13.12 -18.72
C LEU A 6 -13.88 -12.89 -19.34
N GLY A 7 -13.76 -11.79 -20.09
CA GLY A 7 -12.50 -11.30 -20.65
C GLY A 7 -11.56 -10.85 -19.54
N SER A 8 -10.29 -11.25 -19.66
CA SER A 8 -9.21 -10.82 -18.77
C SER A 8 -8.88 -9.35 -19.06
N ALA A 9 -9.13 -8.48 -18.08
CA ALA A 9 -8.75 -7.07 -18.14
C ALA A 9 -7.22 -6.95 -18.16
N ARG A 10 -6.66 -6.59 -19.32
CA ARG A 10 -5.27 -6.12 -19.41
C ARG A 10 -5.18 -4.78 -18.70
N SER A 11 -4.47 -4.78 -17.57
CA SER A 11 -4.07 -3.57 -16.85
C SER A 11 -3.34 -2.63 -17.81
N ALA A 12 -3.92 -1.44 -18.01
CA ALA A 12 -3.33 -0.39 -18.84
C ALA A 12 -2.02 0.08 -18.20
N ARG A 13 -0.89 -0.26 -18.80
CA ARG A 13 0.39 0.40 -18.51
C ARG A 13 0.28 1.84 -19.00
N ARG A 14 0.32 2.80 -18.08
CA ARG A 14 0.55 4.22 -18.40
C ARG A 14 1.88 4.32 -19.17
N PRO A 15 1.95 5.00 -20.32
CA PRO A 15 3.24 5.41 -20.86
C PRO A 15 3.80 6.49 -19.93
N GLY A 16 5.00 6.26 -19.41
CA GLY A 16 5.76 7.29 -18.73
C GLY A 16 6.05 8.42 -19.71
N SER A 17 5.66 9.63 -19.32
CA SER A 17 6.14 10.89 -19.88
C SER A 17 7.65 10.95 -19.69
N MET A 18 8.41 10.61 -20.73
CA MET A 18 9.81 11.02 -20.83
C MET A 18 9.81 12.35 -21.58
N SER A 19 10.01 13.41 -20.80
CA SER A 19 10.32 14.74 -21.29
C SER A 19 11.64 14.76 -22.05
N ASP A 20 11.72 15.74 -22.95
CA ASP A 20 12.92 16.29 -23.57
C ASP A 20 13.64 15.34 -24.53
N ASN A 21 12.93 14.94 -25.58
CA ASN A 21 13.58 14.93 -26.88
C ASN A 21 13.90 16.39 -27.21
N ASP A 22 15.16 16.79 -27.07
CA ASP A 22 15.69 17.81 -27.97
C ASP A 22 15.51 17.23 -29.38
N ASP A 23 14.42 17.62 -30.05
CA ASP A 23 14.38 17.63 -31.49
C ASP A 23 15.63 18.40 -31.91
N ILE A 24 16.66 17.66 -32.31
CA ILE A 24 17.63 18.20 -33.25
C ILE A 24 16.76 18.49 -34.46
N GLU A 25 16.24 19.71 -34.53
CA GLU A 25 15.99 20.37 -35.79
C GLU A 25 17.28 20.16 -36.56
N VAL A 26 17.27 19.16 -37.44
CA VAL A 26 18.16 19.14 -38.57
C VAL A 26 17.67 20.33 -39.39
N GLU A 27 18.09 21.52 -38.97
CA GLU A 27 18.16 22.68 -39.82
C GLU A 27 19.06 22.20 -40.96
N SER A 28 18.38 21.66 -41.96
CA SER A 28 18.97 21.34 -43.24
C SER A 28 19.35 22.71 -43.74
N ASP A 29 20.60 23.06 -43.48
CA ASP A 29 21.25 24.30 -43.89
C ASP A 29 21.29 24.26 -45.42
N GLU A 30 20.12 24.43 -46.03
CA GLU A 30 19.85 24.53 -47.47
C GLU A 30 20.31 25.90 -47.98
N GLU A 31 21.40 26.43 -47.42
CA GLU A 31 22.08 27.63 -47.92
C GLU A 31 23.55 27.70 -47.45
N GLN A 32 24.33 26.64 -47.68
CA GLN A 32 25.80 26.71 -47.65
C GLN A 32 26.45 26.27 -48.97
N PRO A 33 27.51 26.99 -49.41
CA PRO A 33 27.99 26.95 -50.79
C PRO A 33 28.46 25.55 -51.17
N ARG A 34 28.12 25.15 -52.40
CA ARG A 34 28.39 23.85 -53.05
C ARG A 34 29.89 23.48 -53.22
N PHE A 35 30.78 24.00 -52.39
CA PHE A 35 32.23 23.83 -52.45
C PHE A 35 32.86 23.44 -51.10
N GLN A 36 32.14 22.76 -50.20
CA GLN A 36 32.82 22.08 -49.08
C GLN A 36 33.62 20.89 -49.61
N SER A 37 34.94 20.94 -49.43
CA SER A 37 35.83 19.88 -49.88
C SER A 37 35.53 18.57 -49.15
N ALA A 38 35.91 17.43 -49.74
CA ALA A 38 35.81 16.14 -49.04
C ALA A 38 36.59 16.14 -47.71
N ALA A 39 37.60 17.00 -47.57
CA ALA A 39 38.33 17.20 -46.33
C ALA A 39 37.47 17.92 -45.27
N ASP A 40 36.70 18.95 -45.65
CA ASP A 40 35.82 19.69 -44.73
C ASP A 40 34.70 18.80 -44.19
N LYS A 41 34.07 18.00 -45.06
CA LYS A 41 33.06 17.02 -44.64
C LYS A 41 33.63 15.99 -43.66
N ARG A 42 34.86 15.51 -43.91
CA ARG A 42 35.56 14.57 -43.02
C ARG A 42 35.92 15.22 -41.68
N ALA A 43 36.37 16.47 -41.70
CA ALA A 43 36.70 17.23 -40.50
C ALA A 43 35.46 17.46 -39.63
N HIS A 44 34.34 17.86 -40.25
CA HIS A 44 33.06 18.05 -39.58
C HIS A 44 32.55 16.75 -38.93
N HIS A 45 32.56 15.64 -39.68
CA HIS A 45 32.19 14.33 -39.13
C HIS A 45 33.07 13.93 -37.92
N ASN A 46 34.39 14.16 -38.00
CA ASN A 46 35.32 13.90 -36.90
C ASN A 46 35.10 14.81 -35.67
N ALA A 47 34.58 16.02 -35.88
CA ALA A 47 34.21 16.93 -34.80
C ALA A 47 32.94 16.46 -34.09
N LEU A 48 31.90 16.11 -34.85
CA LEU A 48 30.65 15.58 -34.30
C LEU A 48 30.87 14.28 -33.51
N GLU A 49 31.68 13.35 -34.03
CA GLU A 49 31.97 12.10 -33.33
C GLU A 49 32.77 12.34 -32.03
N ARG A 50 33.66 13.35 -31.99
CA ARG A 50 34.32 13.74 -30.74
C ARG A 50 33.30 14.23 -29.71
N LYS A 51 32.40 15.14 -30.11
CA LYS A 51 31.31 15.63 -29.25
C LYS A 51 30.46 14.48 -28.70
N ARG A 52 30.08 13.51 -29.56
CA ARG A 52 29.33 12.32 -29.15
C ARG A 52 30.09 11.47 -28.12
N ARG A 53 31.39 11.26 -28.33
CA ARG A 53 32.24 10.50 -27.38
C ARG A 53 32.39 11.20 -26.03
N ASP A 54 32.46 12.53 -26.02
CA ASP A 54 32.51 13.29 -24.76
C ASP A 54 31.18 13.18 -24.01
N HIS A 55 30.03 13.29 -24.70
CA HIS A 55 28.73 13.04 -24.07
C HIS A 55 28.62 11.64 -23.45
N ILE A 56 29.09 10.60 -24.14
CA ILE A 56 29.11 9.24 -23.59
C ILE A 56 30.00 9.17 -22.36
N LYS A 57 31.18 9.82 -22.42
CA LYS A 57 32.11 9.86 -21.29
C LYS A 57 31.43 10.49 -20.08
N ASP A 58 30.69 11.59 -20.25
CA ASP A 58 29.97 12.26 -19.17
C ASP A 58 28.87 11.36 -18.60
N SER A 59 28.09 10.69 -19.44
CA SER A 59 27.10 9.68 -18.99
C SER A 59 27.71 8.55 -18.17
N PHE A 60 28.92 8.10 -18.51
CA PHE A 60 29.65 7.10 -17.72
C PHE A 60 30.12 7.65 -16.36
N HIS A 61 30.49 8.92 -16.28
CA HIS A 61 30.82 9.56 -14.99
C HIS A 61 29.58 9.66 -14.10
N SER A 62 28.46 10.16 -14.63
CA SER A 62 27.19 10.23 -13.89
C SER A 62 26.71 8.86 -13.41
N LEU A 63 26.87 7.81 -14.24
CA LEU A 63 26.53 6.45 -13.85
C LEU A 63 27.41 5.94 -12.71
N ARG A 64 28.74 6.16 -12.80
CA ARG A 64 29.68 5.78 -11.75
C ARG A 64 29.33 6.44 -10.41
N ASP A 65 29.04 7.73 -10.41
CA ASP A 65 28.74 8.48 -9.20
C ASP A 65 27.43 8.02 -8.53
N SER A 66 26.50 7.47 -9.33
CA SER A 66 25.25 6.89 -8.84
C SER A 66 25.40 5.50 -8.21
N VAL A 67 26.55 4.84 -8.38
CA VAL A 67 26.82 3.49 -7.86
C VAL A 67 27.76 3.62 -6.65
N PRO A 68 27.26 3.39 -5.41
CA PRO A 68 28.04 3.66 -4.19
C PRO A 68 29.39 2.94 -4.10
N SER A 69 29.49 1.72 -4.66
CA SER A 69 30.72 0.93 -4.64
C SER A 69 31.82 1.44 -5.58
N LEU A 70 31.53 2.41 -6.44
CA LEU A 70 32.48 2.97 -7.41
C LEU A 70 32.86 4.43 -7.12
N GLN A 71 32.25 5.02 -6.09
CA GLN A 71 32.53 6.39 -5.70
C GLN A 71 33.99 6.50 -5.21
N GLY A 72 34.72 7.49 -5.72
CA GLY A 72 36.12 7.72 -5.33
C GLY A 72 37.16 6.79 -5.96
N GLU A 73 36.77 5.71 -6.64
CA GLU A 73 37.72 4.75 -7.25
C GLU A 73 37.81 4.87 -8.78
N LYS A 74 39.01 4.62 -9.34
CA LYS A 74 39.19 4.54 -10.79
C LYS A 74 38.57 3.23 -11.30
N ALA A 75 37.45 3.31 -12.01
CA ALA A 75 36.75 2.16 -12.57
C ALA A 75 36.78 2.18 -14.11
N SER A 76 37.01 1.02 -14.73
CA SER A 76 36.89 0.87 -16.19
C SER A 76 35.42 0.89 -16.63
N ARG A 77 35.16 1.17 -17.92
CA ARG A 77 33.78 1.17 -18.46
C ARG A 77 33.05 -0.15 -18.23
N ALA A 78 33.73 -1.28 -18.40
CA ALA A 78 33.15 -2.60 -18.14
C ALA A 78 32.74 -2.76 -16.67
N GLN A 79 33.66 -2.43 -15.75
CA GLN A 79 33.37 -2.48 -14.31
C GLN A 79 32.22 -1.56 -13.91
N ILE A 80 32.09 -0.37 -14.51
CA ILE A 80 30.96 0.54 -14.26
C ILE A 80 29.63 -0.14 -14.62
N LEU A 81 29.56 -0.80 -15.79
CA LEU A 81 28.34 -1.49 -16.23
C LEU A 81 28.03 -2.72 -15.35
N ASP A 82 29.05 -3.50 -14.99
CA ASP A 82 28.90 -4.69 -14.16
C ASP A 82 28.39 -4.30 -12.76
N LYS A 83 29.04 -3.33 -12.11
CA LYS A 83 28.65 -2.86 -10.78
C LYS A 83 27.33 -2.12 -10.77
N ALA A 84 26.99 -1.37 -11.83
CA ALA A 84 25.66 -0.79 -11.96
C ALA A 84 24.58 -1.88 -12.03
N THR A 85 24.83 -2.94 -12.80
CA THR A 85 23.92 -4.08 -12.92
C THR A 85 23.74 -4.80 -11.58
N GLU A 86 24.84 -5.10 -10.89
CA GLU A 86 24.82 -5.67 -9.54
C GLU A 86 24.04 -4.79 -8.56
N TYR A 87 24.27 -3.48 -8.60
CA TYR A 87 23.63 -2.53 -7.69
C TYR A 87 22.11 -2.43 -7.93
N ILE A 88 21.66 -2.43 -9.19
CA ILE A 88 20.23 -2.48 -9.53
C ILE A 88 19.60 -3.75 -8.97
N GLN A 89 20.23 -4.91 -9.13
CA GLN A 89 19.71 -6.18 -8.61
C GLN A 89 19.69 -6.20 -7.08
N TYR A 90 20.72 -5.66 -6.43
CA TYR A 90 20.78 -5.49 -4.99
C TYR A 90 19.64 -4.60 -4.49
N MET A 91 19.45 -3.41 -5.08
CA MET A 91 18.40 -2.47 -4.68
C MET A 91 16.99 -3.03 -4.90
N ARG A 92 16.77 -3.81 -5.96
CA ARG A 92 15.49 -4.53 -6.18
C ARG A 92 15.19 -5.51 -5.05
N ARG A 93 16.17 -6.33 -4.64
CA ARG A 93 16.02 -7.26 -3.51
C ARG A 93 15.80 -6.52 -2.20
N LYS A 94 16.59 -5.49 -1.93
CA LYS A 94 16.48 -4.65 -0.73
C LYS A 94 15.10 -4.00 -0.61
N ASN A 95 14.60 -3.39 -1.69
CA ASN A 95 13.27 -2.79 -1.71
C ASN A 95 12.17 -3.85 -1.50
N HIS A 96 12.34 -5.05 -2.03
CA HIS A 96 11.38 -6.14 -1.81
C HIS A 96 11.32 -6.55 -0.33
N THR A 97 12.47 -6.74 0.32
CA THR A 97 12.53 -7.03 1.76
C THR A 97 11.91 -5.90 2.58
N HIS A 98 12.26 -4.64 2.30
CA HIS A 98 11.64 -3.52 3.00
C HIS A 98 10.12 -3.46 2.80
N GLN A 99 9.61 -3.81 1.61
CA GLN A 99 8.18 -3.87 1.38
C GLN A 99 7.52 -4.98 2.21
N GLN A 100 8.16 -6.14 2.35
CA GLN A 100 7.69 -7.21 3.24
C GLN A 100 7.67 -6.75 4.70
N ASP A 101 8.73 -6.10 5.17
CA ASP A 101 8.82 -5.57 6.53
C ASP A 101 7.70 -4.55 6.80
N ILE A 102 7.43 -3.66 5.84
CA ILE A 102 6.33 -2.68 5.91
C ILE A 102 4.98 -3.39 6.04
N ASP A 103 4.73 -4.42 5.23
CA ASP A 103 3.45 -5.13 5.22
C ASP A 103 3.25 -5.95 6.51
N ASP A 104 4.32 -6.54 7.05
CA ASP A 104 4.30 -7.27 8.31
C ASP A 104 4.06 -6.34 9.50
N LEU A 105 4.74 -5.18 9.55
CA LEU A 105 4.54 -4.16 10.58
C LEU A 105 3.12 -3.58 10.52
N LYS A 106 2.57 -3.35 9.32
CA LYS A 106 1.17 -2.92 9.16
C LYS A 106 0.19 -3.95 9.73
N ARG A 107 0.44 -5.25 9.47
CA ARG A 107 -0.40 -6.33 10.02
C ARG A 107 -0.33 -6.37 11.54
N GLN A 108 0.87 -6.23 12.11
CA GLN A 108 1.06 -6.17 13.57
C GLN A 108 0.36 -4.96 14.19
N ASN A 109 0.52 -3.78 13.61
CA ASN A 109 -0.17 -2.57 14.08
C ASN A 109 -1.69 -2.72 14.04
N ALA A 110 -2.25 -3.29 12.97
CA ALA A 110 -3.69 -3.53 12.89
C ALA A 110 -4.21 -4.46 14.01
N LEU A 111 -3.44 -5.49 14.35
CA LEU A 111 -3.77 -6.40 15.46
C LEU A 111 -3.70 -5.69 16.82
N LEU A 112 -2.65 -4.89 17.05
CA LEU A 112 -2.50 -4.13 18.29
C LEU A 112 -3.60 -3.08 18.44
N GLU A 113 -3.92 -2.34 17.38
CA GLU A 113 -5.03 -1.39 17.37
C GLU A 113 -6.37 -2.08 17.67
N GLN A 114 -6.60 -3.29 17.15
CA GLN A 114 -7.80 -4.06 17.48
C GLN A 114 -7.84 -4.44 18.96
N GLN A 115 -6.71 -4.86 19.53
CA GLN A 115 -6.62 -5.18 20.96
C GLN A 115 -6.87 -3.96 21.84
N VAL A 116 -6.28 -2.81 21.50
CA VAL A 116 -6.50 -1.54 22.20
C VAL A 116 -7.99 -1.16 22.17
N ARG A 117 -8.63 -1.18 20.99
CA ARG A 117 -10.07 -0.89 20.86
C ARG A 117 -10.94 -1.86 21.69
N ALA A 118 -10.59 -3.14 21.73
CA ALA A 118 -11.32 -4.14 22.52
C ALA A 118 -11.18 -3.88 24.03
N LEU A 119 -9.97 -3.55 24.50
CA LEU A 119 -9.71 -3.23 25.90
C LEU A 119 -10.40 -1.93 26.33
N GLU A 120 -10.42 -0.90 25.49
CA GLU A 120 -11.15 0.35 25.75
C GLU A 120 -12.66 0.12 25.86
N LYS A 121 -13.22 -0.74 25.01
CA LYS A 121 -14.63 -1.14 25.08
C LYS A 121 -14.92 -1.94 26.35
N ALA A 122 -14.06 -2.88 26.71
CA ALA A 122 -14.21 -3.66 27.94
C ALA A 122 -14.15 -2.76 29.19
N ARG A 123 -13.18 -1.85 29.26
CA ARG A 123 -13.03 -0.88 30.35
C ARG A 123 -14.24 0.04 30.48
N SER A 124 -14.72 0.62 29.39
CA SER A 124 -15.93 1.48 29.42
C SER A 124 -17.18 0.70 29.86
N SER A 125 -17.32 -0.56 29.42
CA SER A 125 -18.43 -1.42 29.85
C SER A 125 -18.37 -1.79 31.35
N ALA A 126 -17.18 -2.07 31.89
CA ALA A 126 -16.99 -2.34 33.31
C ALA A 126 -17.31 -1.10 34.18
N GLN A 127 -16.97 0.08 33.69
CA GLN A 127 -17.23 1.34 34.39
C GLN A 127 -18.73 1.69 34.42
N LEU A 128 -19.48 1.39 33.35
CA LEU A 128 -20.94 1.51 33.34
C LEU A 128 -21.62 0.53 34.31
N GLN A 129 -21.13 -0.70 34.43
CA GLN A 129 -21.65 -1.68 35.40
C GLN A 129 -21.37 -1.27 36.87
N ALA A 130 -20.19 -0.70 37.15
CA ALA A 130 -19.83 -0.19 38.47
C ALA A 130 -20.68 1.02 38.90
N ASN A 131 -20.98 1.93 37.97
CA ASN A 131 -21.85 3.08 38.24
C ASN A 131 -23.32 2.67 38.48
N TYR A 132 -23.84 1.67 37.75
CA TYR A 132 -25.21 1.18 37.94
C TYR A 132 -25.38 0.40 39.26
N SER A 133 -24.34 -0.30 39.73
CA SER A 133 -24.38 -1.01 41.03
C SER A 133 -24.30 -0.06 42.23
N SER A 134 -23.76 1.14 42.07
CA SER A 134 -23.58 2.09 43.17
C SER A 134 -24.85 2.87 43.52
N ASP A 135 -25.80 2.99 42.59
CA ASP A 135 -27.10 3.67 42.80
C ASP A 135 -28.19 2.70 43.34
N SER A 136 -27.99 1.39 43.20
CA SER A 136 -28.92 0.34 43.67
C SER A 136 -28.75 -0.05 45.15
N SER A 137 -28.09 0.79 45.96
CA SER A 137 -27.77 0.47 47.37
C SER A 137 -28.38 1.42 48.41
N LEU A 138 -29.27 2.35 48.06
CA LEU A 138 -29.76 3.36 49.01
C LEU A 138 -31.28 3.41 49.27
N TYR A 139 -32.05 2.38 48.90
CA TYR A 139 -33.44 2.29 49.35
C TYR A 139 -33.80 0.91 49.91
N THR A 140 -33.33 0.62 51.13
CA THR A 140 -33.97 -0.36 52.02
C THR A 140 -34.75 0.39 53.09
N ASN A 141 -36.06 0.52 52.88
CA ASN A 141 -36.96 1.06 53.89
C ASN A 141 -37.12 0.00 55.01
N PRO A 142 -37.14 0.36 56.31
CA PRO A 142 -37.20 -0.59 57.43
C PRO A 142 -38.55 -1.30 57.61
N LYS A 143 -39.39 -1.35 56.57
CA LYS A 143 -40.62 -2.15 56.53
C LYS A 143 -40.60 -2.97 55.25
N GLY A 144 -40.30 -4.26 55.40
CA GLY A 144 -40.09 -5.21 54.30
C GLY A 144 -41.28 -5.35 53.36
N SER A 145 -41.25 -4.59 52.27
CA SER A 145 -42.03 -4.85 51.07
C SER A 145 -41.15 -4.57 49.87
N ALA A 146 -40.88 -5.59 49.05
CA ALA A 146 -40.10 -5.46 47.84
C ALA A 146 -40.98 -4.78 46.77
N ILE A 147 -40.71 -3.50 46.49
CA ILE A 147 -41.33 -2.78 45.37
C ILE A 147 -40.36 -2.86 44.20
N CYS A 148 -40.68 -3.70 43.21
CA CYS A 148 -40.01 -3.74 41.92
C CYS A 148 -40.54 -2.61 41.02
N ASN A 149 -39.91 -1.45 41.07
CA ASN A 149 -40.14 -0.43 40.04
C ASN A 149 -39.26 -0.75 38.83
N GLY A 150 -39.87 -1.44 37.85
CA GLY A 150 -39.55 -1.27 36.44
C GLY A 150 -38.14 -1.65 35.98
N GLN A 151 -37.75 -2.91 36.17
CA GLN A 151 -37.09 -3.77 35.17
C GLN A 151 -36.65 -5.05 35.87
N CYS A 152 -37.54 -6.04 35.91
CA CYS A 152 -37.13 -7.41 36.17
C CYS A 152 -36.33 -7.91 34.97
N VAL A 153 -35.02 -7.62 34.94
CA VAL A 153 -34.08 -8.50 34.26
C VAL A 153 -33.94 -9.73 35.14
N CYS A 154 -34.65 -10.80 34.80
CA CYS A 154 -34.35 -12.11 35.35
C CYS A 154 -32.91 -12.45 34.96
N MET A 155 -31.97 -12.23 35.87
CA MET A 155 -30.65 -12.85 35.78
C MET A 155 -30.89 -14.33 36.08
N CYS A 156 -31.28 -15.09 35.06
CA CYS A 156 -31.12 -16.54 35.05
C CYS A 156 -29.61 -16.81 35.02
N VAL A 157 -29.00 -16.79 36.21
CA VAL A 157 -27.67 -17.35 36.41
C VAL A 157 -27.88 -18.86 36.37
N CYS A 158 -27.65 -19.48 35.21
CA CYS A 158 -27.50 -20.93 35.13
C CYS A 158 -26.06 -21.28 35.49
N PRO A 159 -25.79 -21.92 36.64
CA PRO A 159 -24.49 -22.50 36.91
C PRO A 159 -24.46 -23.92 36.33
N SER A 160 -23.42 -24.21 35.56
CA SER A 160 -22.95 -25.56 35.18
C SER A 160 -23.37 -26.12 33.80
N LEU A 161 -22.36 -26.14 32.90
CA LEU A 161 -21.99 -27.20 31.94
C LEU A 161 -23.12 -27.97 31.23
N ALA A 162 -23.31 -27.70 29.93
CA ALA A 162 -23.30 -28.73 28.88
C ALA A 162 -23.36 -28.10 27.48
N VAL A 163 -22.51 -28.64 26.61
CA VAL A 163 -22.52 -28.52 25.15
C VAL A 163 -23.90 -28.87 24.60
N LEU A 164 -24.49 -28.02 23.74
CA LEU A 164 -25.13 -28.44 22.49
C LEU A 164 -25.54 -27.25 21.62
N SER A 165 -25.18 -27.39 20.37
CA SER A 165 -25.38 -26.54 19.21
C SER A 165 -26.86 -26.29 18.90
N SER A 166 -27.25 -25.05 18.57
CA SER A 166 -28.04 -24.69 17.37
C SER A 166 -28.60 -23.25 17.43
N PRO A 167 -28.77 -22.56 16.28
CA PRO A 167 -29.21 -21.18 16.22
C PRO A 167 -30.73 -21.07 16.08
N CYS A 168 -31.40 -20.33 16.99
CA CYS A 168 -32.79 -19.92 16.79
C CYS A 168 -32.84 -18.63 15.95
N SER A 169 -33.28 -18.79 14.70
CA SER A 169 -33.64 -17.69 13.79
C SER A 169 -35.07 -17.21 14.09
N PRO A 170 -35.40 -15.91 13.97
CA PRO A 170 -36.77 -15.43 14.20
C PRO A 170 -37.61 -15.56 12.92
N ARG A 171 -38.76 -16.23 12.99
CA ARG A 171 -39.83 -16.14 11.99
C ARG A 171 -41.06 -15.45 12.61
N PRO A 172 -41.68 -14.49 11.91
CA PRO A 172 -42.92 -13.86 12.35
C PRO A 172 -44.12 -14.74 11.95
N TRP A 173 -45.08 -14.87 12.86
CA TRP A 173 -46.37 -15.49 12.55
C TRP A 173 -47.31 -14.44 11.95
N PHE A 174 -47.78 -14.78 10.75
CA PHE A 174 -48.88 -14.19 10.00
C PHE A 174 -50.18 -14.24 10.82
N VAL A 175 -50.99 -13.20 10.72
CA VAL A 175 -52.46 -13.35 10.80
C VAL A 175 -53.09 -12.46 9.74
N ALA A 176 -53.67 -13.11 8.74
CA ALA A 176 -54.65 -12.57 7.82
C ALA A 176 -55.92 -13.40 8.02
N PHE A 177 -57.08 -12.75 8.14
CA PHE A 177 -58.37 -13.37 7.85
C PHE A 177 -59.31 -12.32 7.27
N SER A 178 -59.81 -12.62 6.07
CA SER A 178 -60.74 -11.82 5.27
C SER A 178 -62.21 -12.21 5.54
N ASP A 179 -63.09 -11.34 5.04
CA ASP A 179 -64.49 -11.53 4.63
C ASP A 179 -65.61 -11.35 5.67
N LEU A 180 -66.25 -10.17 5.62
CA LEU A 180 -67.63 -10.01 5.12
C LEU A 180 -67.80 -8.64 4.44
#